data_AF-A0A419DW87-F1
#
_entry.id   AF-A0A419DW87-F1
#
_cell.length_a   1.000
_cell.length_b   1.000
_cell.length_c   1.000
_cell.angle_alpha   90.00
_cell.angle_beta   90.00
_cell.angle_gamma   90.00
#
_symmetry.space_group_name_H-M   'P 1'
#
loop_
_entity.id
_entity.type
_entity.pdbx_description
1 polymer ?
#
loop_
_entity_poly.entity_id
_entity_poly.type
_entity_poly.pdbx_seq_one_letter_code
_entity_poly.pdbx_strand_id
1 'polypeptide(L)'
;MKAIILAGGQGTRLRPLTFAIPKPLIPVGEKPILEVIINRLKKHGFKHFILSVGYKAELIRTYFQHGRKFGIKIDYIHEEEPLGTAGSLKLIADKFAFTDKESFLLMNGDILTRLDFEKMIDFHNRRKSDLSVGTKKISQRLAFGVMDIKNGRIKGIIEKPVEHHSISSGIYIIKSSCLNYIPKNKFFTMPMLIDIVIKEGKRVLPYFIKEDWMAIEQLQHIEEINDNLKKWIRE
;
A
#
# COMPACT_ATOMS: atom_id res chain seq x y z
N MET A 1 7.26 15.17 5.16
CA MET A 1 7.19 14.12 4.11
C MET A 1 5.77 14.08 3.54
N LYS A 2 5.60 13.91 2.22
CA LYS A 2 4.29 13.73 1.59
C LYS A 2 3.84 12.27 1.71
N ALA A 3 2.53 12.01 1.83
CA ALA A 3 1.94 10.67 1.75
C ALA A 3 1.11 10.53 0.46
N ILE A 4 1.44 9.55 -0.36
CA ILE A 4 0.70 9.19 -1.57
C ILE A 4 -0.12 7.95 -1.25
N ILE A 5 -1.43 8.02 -1.44
CA ILE A 5 -2.34 6.90 -1.22
C ILE A 5 -3.00 6.48 -2.53
N LEU A 6 -2.88 5.20 -2.88
CA LEU A 6 -3.53 4.62 -4.06
C LEU A 6 -4.98 4.25 -3.73
N ALA A 7 -5.92 5.01 -4.30
CA ALA A 7 -7.35 4.95 -3.99
C ALA A 7 -8.22 4.81 -5.27
N GLY A 8 -7.64 4.40 -6.40
CA GLY A 8 -8.32 4.36 -7.70
C GLY A 8 -8.92 3.02 -8.13
N GLY A 9 -8.61 1.92 -7.43
CA GLY A 9 -9.04 0.57 -7.83
C GLY A 9 -10.55 0.33 -7.73
N GLN A 10 -11.09 -0.49 -8.64
CA GLN A 10 -12.52 -0.82 -8.67
C GLN A 10 -13.00 -1.68 -7.48
N GLY A 11 -12.10 -2.37 -6.77
CA GLY A 11 -12.45 -3.21 -5.62
C GLY A 11 -13.44 -4.34 -5.98
N THR A 12 -13.23 -5.02 -7.11
CA THR A 12 -14.20 -6.00 -7.66
C THR A 12 -14.48 -7.18 -6.73
N ARG A 13 -13.53 -7.56 -5.88
CA ARG A 13 -13.66 -8.63 -4.86
C ARG A 13 -14.64 -8.29 -3.73
N LEU A 14 -15.00 -7.02 -3.56
CA LEU A 14 -15.94 -6.52 -2.56
C LEU A 14 -17.32 -6.21 -3.17
N ARG A 15 -17.59 -6.65 -4.39
CA ARG A 15 -18.93 -6.56 -4.97
C ARG A 15 -19.90 -7.45 -4.16
N PRO A 16 -21.16 -7.03 -3.96
CA PRO A 16 -21.81 -5.88 -4.60
C PRO A 16 -21.57 -4.52 -3.91
N LEU A 17 -20.92 -4.45 -2.74
CA LEU A 17 -20.73 -3.18 -2.01
C LEU A 17 -20.07 -2.10 -2.89
N THR A 18 -19.06 -2.51 -3.66
CA THR A 18 -18.30 -1.59 -4.51
C THR A 18 -19.06 -1.06 -5.73
N PHE A 19 -20.28 -1.55 -6.00
CA PHE A 19 -21.16 -0.92 -6.99
C PHE A 19 -21.70 0.43 -6.51
N ALA A 20 -21.97 0.56 -5.21
CA ALA A 20 -22.51 1.78 -4.63
C ALA A 20 -21.38 2.79 -4.36
N ILE A 21 -20.37 2.38 -3.58
CA ILE A 21 -19.28 3.24 -3.08
C ILE A 21 -17.91 2.66 -3.43
N PRO A 22 -16.88 3.48 -3.73
CA PRO A 22 -15.55 2.97 -3.99
C PRO A 22 -14.96 2.35 -2.71
N LYS A 23 -14.09 1.35 -2.86
CA LYS A 23 -13.46 0.62 -1.74
C LYS A 23 -12.90 1.54 -0.63
N PRO A 24 -12.17 2.63 -0.93
CA PRO A 24 -11.67 3.56 0.09
C PRO A 24 -12.75 4.21 0.97
N LEU A 25 -14.01 4.24 0.50
CA LEU A 25 -15.16 4.79 1.22
C LEU A 25 -16.01 3.75 1.96
N ILE A 26 -15.66 2.45 1.87
CA ILE A 26 -16.38 1.42 2.63
C ILE A 26 -16.19 1.68 4.13
N PRO A 27 -17.26 1.68 4.94
CA PRO A 27 -17.16 1.86 6.38
C PRO A 27 -16.45 0.69 7.09
N VAL A 28 -15.60 1.04 8.06
CA VAL A 28 -15.06 0.16 9.10
C VAL A 28 -15.36 0.82 10.45
N GLY A 29 -16.31 0.26 11.19
CA GLY A 29 -17.01 0.98 12.26
C GLY A 29 -17.73 2.21 11.73
N GLU A 30 -17.48 3.37 12.34
CA GLU A 30 -18.16 4.63 11.99
C GLU A 30 -17.44 5.43 10.89
N LYS A 31 -16.26 4.98 10.43
CA LYS A 31 -15.39 5.74 9.54
C LYS A 31 -15.08 4.98 8.26
N PRO A 32 -14.94 5.66 7.11
CA PRO A 32 -14.43 5.01 5.91
C PRO A 32 -12.99 4.52 6.07
N ILE A 33 -12.63 3.44 5.37
CA ILE A 33 -11.26 2.87 5.37
C ILE A 33 -10.20 3.97 5.17
N LEU A 34 -10.36 4.82 4.16
CA LEU A 34 -9.39 5.87 3.85
C LEU A 34 -9.28 6.93 4.95
N GLU A 35 -10.37 7.21 5.67
CA GLU A 35 -10.32 8.13 6.81
C GLU A 35 -9.53 7.52 7.97
N VAL A 36 -9.68 6.21 8.23
CA VAL A 36 -8.87 5.51 9.24
C VAL A 36 -7.39 5.59 8.90
N ILE A 37 -7.03 5.33 7.63
CA ILE A 37 -5.65 5.44 7.12
C ILE A 37 -5.10 6.85 7.31
N ILE A 38 -5.84 7.88 6.86
CA ILE A 38 -5.44 9.28 6.97
C ILE A 38 -5.25 9.70 8.43
N ASN A 39 -6.18 9.34 9.32
CA ASN A 39 -6.09 9.66 10.74
C ASN A 39 -4.86 9.02 11.39
N ARG A 40 -4.53 7.77 11.01
CA ARG A 40 -3.32 7.10 11.49
C ARG A 40 -2.05 7.79 11.02
N LEU A 41 -1.95 8.08 9.72
CA LEU A 41 -0.79 8.77 9.16
C LEU A 41 -0.63 10.17 9.75
N LYS A 42 -1.73 10.88 10.00
CA LYS A 42 -1.70 12.19 10.67
C LYS A 42 -1.07 12.12 12.07
N LYS A 43 -1.33 11.06 12.83
CA LYS A 43 -0.70 10.85 14.15
C LYS A 43 0.82 10.70 14.06
N HIS A 44 1.34 10.17 12.94
CA HIS A 44 2.76 10.10 12.63
C HIS A 44 3.30 11.34 11.89
N GLY A 45 2.62 12.48 12.00
CA GLY A 45 3.11 13.77 11.51
C GLY A 45 2.91 14.03 10.01
N PHE A 46 2.22 13.15 9.27
CA PHE A 46 1.87 13.42 7.88
C PHE A 46 0.79 14.51 7.80
N LYS A 47 1.11 15.62 7.10
CA LYS A 47 0.20 16.77 6.94
C LYS A 47 -0.24 17.03 5.50
N HIS A 48 0.44 16.42 4.52
CA HIS A 48 0.17 16.60 3.09
C HIS A 48 0.00 15.25 2.42
N PHE A 49 -1.20 15.02 1.90
CA PHE A 49 -1.62 13.80 1.23
C PHE A 49 -1.90 14.07 -0.24
N ILE A 50 -1.52 13.12 -1.07
CA ILE A 50 -1.87 13.08 -2.49
C ILE A 50 -2.64 11.78 -2.72
N LEU A 51 -3.91 11.88 -3.09
CA LEU A 51 -4.76 10.73 -3.36
C LEU A 51 -4.77 10.46 -4.86
N SER A 52 -4.29 9.28 -5.26
CA SER A 52 -4.45 8.77 -6.63
C SER A 52 -5.81 8.11 -6.73
N VAL A 53 -6.75 8.76 -7.40
CA VAL A 53 -8.16 8.34 -7.48
C VAL A 53 -8.53 8.00 -8.91
N GLY A 54 -9.51 7.12 -9.08
CA GLY A 54 -10.00 6.66 -10.39
C GLY A 54 -11.47 6.31 -10.28
N TYR A 55 -11.78 5.03 -10.06
CA TYR A 55 -13.15 4.56 -9.92
C TYR A 55 -13.95 5.35 -8.87
N LYS A 56 -15.05 5.98 -9.29
CA LYS A 56 -15.93 6.86 -8.47
C LYS A 56 -15.15 7.94 -7.69
N ALA A 57 -14.11 8.52 -8.30
CA ALA A 57 -13.28 9.57 -7.71
C ALA A 57 -14.08 10.73 -7.10
N GLU A 58 -15.20 11.12 -7.73
CA GLU A 58 -16.04 12.23 -7.26
C GLU A 58 -16.60 12.00 -5.84
N LEU A 59 -16.92 10.75 -5.48
CA LEU A 59 -17.36 10.45 -4.11
C LEU A 59 -16.22 10.65 -3.10
N ILE A 60 -14.99 10.24 -3.46
CA ILE A 60 -13.80 10.44 -2.62
C ILE A 60 -13.51 11.94 -2.48
N ARG A 61 -13.58 12.70 -3.57
CA ARG A 61 -13.39 14.16 -3.56
C ARG A 61 -14.45 14.87 -2.75
N THR A 62 -15.70 14.48 -2.87
CA THR A 62 -16.82 15.05 -2.10
C THR A 62 -16.63 14.80 -0.61
N TYR A 63 -16.25 13.58 -0.22
CA TYR A 63 -16.06 13.24 1.18
C TYR A 63 -14.85 13.96 1.79
N PHE A 64 -13.69 13.92 1.13
CA PHE A 64 -12.43 14.40 1.71
C PHE A 64 -12.13 15.88 1.43
N GLN A 65 -12.68 16.44 0.35
CA GLN A 65 -12.43 17.81 -0.12
C GLN A 65 -10.92 18.13 -0.09
N HIS A 66 -10.53 19.36 0.26
CA HIS A 66 -9.12 19.74 0.39
C HIS A 66 -8.46 19.29 1.70
N GLY A 67 -9.10 18.43 2.50
CA GLY A 67 -8.56 17.93 3.77
C GLY A 67 -8.74 18.85 4.98
N ARG A 68 -9.32 20.04 4.80
CA ARG A 68 -9.46 21.06 5.87
C ARG A 68 -10.21 20.52 7.09
N LYS A 69 -11.27 19.73 6.91
CA LYS A 69 -12.04 19.11 8.01
C LYS A 69 -11.21 18.16 8.87
N PHE A 70 -10.09 17.66 8.33
CA PHE A 70 -9.17 16.76 9.02
C PHE A 70 -7.91 17.47 9.55
N GLY A 71 -7.75 18.77 9.30
CA GLY A 71 -6.56 19.54 9.67
C GLY A 71 -5.30 19.14 8.88
N ILE A 72 -5.47 18.71 7.64
CA ILE A 72 -4.40 18.31 6.71
C ILE A 72 -4.66 18.91 5.32
N LYS A 73 -3.66 18.87 4.44
CA LYS A 73 -3.80 19.20 3.02
C LYS A 73 -4.00 17.92 2.21
N ILE A 74 -5.03 17.89 1.38
CA ILE A 74 -5.26 16.82 0.41
C ILE A 74 -5.26 17.39 -1.00
N ASP A 75 -4.39 16.83 -1.85
CA ASP A 75 -4.41 17.02 -3.30
C ASP A 75 -4.81 15.71 -3.99
N TYR A 76 -5.24 15.81 -5.26
CA TYR A 76 -5.71 14.67 -6.04
C TYR A 76 -5.00 14.55 -7.39
N ILE A 77 -4.76 13.30 -7.78
CA ILE A 77 -4.50 12.88 -9.16
C ILE A 77 -5.65 11.99 -9.59
N HIS A 78 -6.22 12.28 -10.76
CA HIS A 78 -7.21 11.41 -11.39
C HIS A 78 -6.50 10.51 -12.39
N GLU A 79 -6.73 9.21 -12.28
CA GLU A 79 -6.34 8.20 -13.25
C GLU A 79 -7.52 7.96 -14.18
N GLU A 80 -7.45 8.48 -15.41
CA GLU A 80 -8.46 8.22 -16.46
C GLU A 80 -8.56 6.72 -16.77
N GLU A 81 -7.41 6.05 -16.81
CA GLU A 81 -7.27 4.61 -17.00
C GLU A 81 -6.39 4.03 -15.87
N PRO A 82 -6.58 2.76 -15.46
CA PRO A 82 -5.74 2.15 -14.43
C PRO A 82 -4.26 2.12 -14.84
N LEU A 83 -3.40 2.91 -14.17
CA LEU A 83 -1.97 2.99 -14.48
C LEU A 83 -1.12 2.02 -13.64
N GLY A 84 -1.75 1.13 -12.89
CA GLY A 84 -1.06 0.22 -11.97
C GLY A 84 -0.60 0.90 -10.69
N THR A 85 0.17 0.17 -9.86
CA THR A 85 0.53 0.63 -8.51
C THR A 85 1.70 1.63 -8.46
N ALA A 86 2.33 1.90 -9.60
CA ALA A 86 3.42 2.89 -9.71
C ALA A 86 3.20 3.91 -10.84
N GLY A 87 2.38 3.62 -11.86
CA GLY A 87 2.24 4.52 -13.02
C GLY A 87 1.71 5.90 -12.67
N SER A 88 0.77 6.01 -11.73
CA SER A 88 0.23 7.31 -11.28
C SER A 88 1.27 8.18 -10.57
N LEU A 89 2.35 7.60 -10.03
CA LEU A 89 3.45 8.35 -9.44
C LEU A 89 4.12 9.28 -10.45
N LYS A 90 4.11 8.92 -11.74
CA LYS A 90 4.67 9.80 -12.78
C LYS A 90 3.81 11.05 -12.99
N LEU A 91 2.50 10.92 -12.93
CA LEU A 91 1.57 12.06 -12.97
C LEU A 91 1.75 12.95 -11.73
N ILE A 92 1.98 12.33 -10.56
CA ILE A 92 2.27 13.03 -9.32
C ILE A 92 3.57 13.82 -9.43
N ALA A 93 4.64 13.21 -9.97
CA ALA A 93 5.93 13.86 -10.18
C ALA A 93 5.83 15.08 -11.11
N ASP A 94 5.03 14.97 -12.17
CA ASP A 94 4.87 16.03 -13.17
C ASP A 94 4.00 17.20 -12.63
N LYS A 95 3.02 16.93 -11.74
CA LYS A 95 2.12 17.96 -11.18
C LYS A 95 2.65 18.62 -9.91
N PHE A 96 3.33 17.87 -9.05
CA PHE A 96 3.79 18.35 -7.75
C PHE A 96 5.30 18.41 -7.73
N ALA A 97 5.86 19.52 -7.25
CA ALA A 97 7.30 19.65 -7.12
C ALA A 97 7.84 18.60 -6.12
N PHE A 98 8.73 17.75 -6.62
CA PHE A 98 9.65 16.95 -5.81
C PHE A 98 11.09 17.40 -6.10
N THR A 99 11.87 17.59 -5.06
CA THR A 99 13.34 17.68 -5.11
C THR A 99 13.90 16.27 -5.20
N ASP A 100 15.00 16.04 -5.93
CA ASP A 100 15.60 14.69 -6.11
C ASP A 100 16.04 14.01 -4.82
N LYS A 101 16.16 14.77 -3.72
CA LYS A 101 16.62 14.30 -2.42
C LYS A 101 15.48 13.96 -1.46
N GLU A 102 14.24 14.32 -1.78
CA GLU A 102 13.12 14.04 -0.88
C GLU A 102 12.60 12.60 -1.04
N SER A 103 12.20 12.01 0.08
CA SER A 103 11.43 10.77 0.09
C SER A 103 9.97 11.05 0.38
N PHE A 104 9.11 10.14 -0.06
CA PHE A 104 7.67 10.15 0.23
C PHE A 104 7.21 8.75 0.65
N LEU A 105 6.09 8.72 1.37
CA LEU A 105 5.37 7.48 1.64
C LEU A 105 4.45 7.18 0.45
N LEU A 106 4.47 5.93 -0.03
CA LEU A 106 3.44 5.37 -0.90
C LEU A 106 2.74 4.22 -0.17
N MET A 107 1.41 4.21 -0.20
CA MET A 107 0.63 3.18 0.46
C MET A 107 -0.65 2.86 -0.32
N ASN A 108 -1.04 1.58 -0.40
CA ASN A 108 -2.36 1.22 -0.93
C ASN A 108 -3.46 1.70 0.04
N GLY A 109 -4.55 2.24 -0.51
CA GLY A 109 -5.66 2.83 0.24
C GLY A 109 -6.62 1.83 0.88
N ASP A 110 -6.23 0.57 0.96
CA ASP A 110 -6.97 -0.55 1.54
C ASP A 110 -6.21 -1.30 2.64
N ILE A 111 -5.06 -0.76 3.05
CA ILE A 111 -4.24 -1.34 4.10
C ILE A 111 -4.56 -0.69 5.44
N LEU A 112 -4.99 -1.48 6.41
CA LEU A 112 -4.96 -1.09 7.81
C LEU A 112 -3.72 -1.69 8.47
N THR A 113 -3.04 -0.90 9.29
CA THR A 113 -1.81 -1.35 9.94
C THR A 113 -1.58 -0.69 11.29
N ARG A 114 -0.92 -1.45 12.17
CA ARG A 114 -0.10 -1.19 13.35
C ARG A 114 1.16 -0.35 13.20
N LEU A 115 1.66 -0.25 11.96
CA LEU A 115 3.02 0.17 11.69
C LEU A 115 3.34 1.53 12.33
N ASP A 116 4.49 1.59 12.98
CA ASP A 116 5.16 2.83 13.36
C ASP A 116 5.88 3.40 12.13
N PHE A 117 5.25 4.39 11.50
CA PHE A 117 5.76 4.98 10.27
C PHE A 117 7.03 5.80 10.50
N GLU A 118 7.23 6.36 11.69
CA GLU A 118 8.44 7.09 12.04
C GLU A 118 9.65 6.15 12.04
N LYS A 119 9.51 4.95 12.63
CA LYS A 119 10.58 3.92 12.59
C LYS A 119 10.91 3.47 11.17
N MET A 120 9.90 3.33 10.29
CA MET A 120 10.14 2.95 8.89
C MET A 120 10.88 4.06 8.13
N ILE A 121 10.50 5.32 8.35
CA ILE A 121 11.18 6.49 7.76
C ILE A 121 12.62 6.59 8.27
N ASP A 122 12.82 6.42 9.58
CA ASP A 122 14.14 6.41 10.21
C ASP A 122 15.04 5.31 9.64
N PHE A 123 14.49 4.11 9.48
CA PHE A 123 15.19 3.01 8.82
C PHE A 123 15.61 3.38 7.39
N HIS A 124 14.69 3.92 6.60
CA HIS A 124 14.96 4.34 5.22
C HIS A 124 16.13 5.35 5.17
N ASN A 125 16.08 6.37 6.03
CA ASN A 125 17.07 7.44 6.10
C ASN A 125 18.43 6.95 6.58
N ARG A 126 18.49 6.24 7.72
CA ARG A 126 19.75 5.74 8.31
C ARG A 126 20.44 4.73 7.40
N ARG A 127 19.66 3.88 6.72
CA ARG A 127 20.19 2.93 5.74
C ARG A 127 20.47 3.56 4.38
N LYS A 128 20.16 4.84 4.17
CA LYS A 128 20.31 5.56 2.90
C LYS A 128 19.66 4.81 1.72
N SER A 129 18.52 4.14 1.96
CA SER A 129 17.80 3.37 0.94
C SER A 129 17.26 4.30 -0.14
N ASP A 130 17.19 3.84 -1.38
CA ASP A 130 16.47 4.53 -2.46
C ASP A 130 14.99 4.12 -2.48
N LEU A 131 14.72 2.88 -2.08
CA LEU A 131 13.37 2.33 -1.93
C LEU A 131 13.35 1.39 -0.73
N SER A 132 12.49 1.65 0.26
CA SER A 132 12.25 0.73 1.37
C SER A 132 10.87 0.10 1.21
N VAL A 133 10.84 -1.22 1.13
CA VAL A 133 9.61 -2.02 0.99
C VAL A 133 9.16 -2.47 2.37
N GLY A 134 7.97 -2.09 2.80
CA GLY A 134 7.34 -2.72 3.96
C GLY A 134 7.08 -4.19 3.65
N THR A 135 7.66 -5.09 4.43
CA THR A 135 7.64 -6.53 4.18
C THR A 135 6.93 -7.25 5.32
N LYS A 136 5.94 -8.08 5.00
CA LYS A 136 5.29 -8.97 5.98
C LYS A 136 5.72 -10.41 5.75
N LYS A 137 6.05 -11.13 6.82
CA LYS A 137 6.22 -12.58 6.77
C LYS A 137 4.87 -13.24 6.92
N ILE A 138 4.51 -14.11 5.98
CA ILE A 138 3.31 -14.93 6.02
C ILE A 138 3.71 -16.41 6.12
N SER A 139 2.85 -17.17 6.78
CA SER A 139 2.99 -18.62 6.87
C SER A 139 1.79 -19.24 6.17
N GLN A 140 2.04 -20.04 5.14
CA GLN A 140 0.99 -20.78 4.44
C GLN A 140 1.12 -22.25 4.78
N ARG A 141 0.08 -22.81 5.40
CA ARG A 141 -0.02 -24.25 5.56
C ARG A 141 -0.66 -24.85 4.32
N LEU A 142 0.07 -25.69 3.62
CA LEU A 142 -0.48 -26.40 2.48
C LEU A 142 -1.46 -27.49 2.98
N ALA A 143 -2.59 -27.63 2.28
CA ALA A 143 -3.62 -28.61 2.65
C ALA A 143 -3.22 -30.05 2.32
N PHE A 144 -2.17 -30.22 1.51
CA PHE A 144 -1.71 -31.50 0.95
C PHE A 144 -0.26 -31.76 1.32
N GLY A 145 0.15 -33.03 1.25
CA GLY A 145 1.56 -33.41 1.28
C GLY A 145 2.31 -32.92 0.05
N VAL A 146 3.50 -32.36 0.25
CA VAL A 146 4.41 -31.94 -0.83
C VAL A 146 5.45 -33.01 -1.06
N MET A 147 5.55 -33.49 -2.30
CA MET A 147 6.52 -34.50 -2.70
C MET A 147 7.82 -33.85 -3.20
N ASP A 148 8.97 -34.28 -2.68
CA ASP A 148 10.28 -33.96 -3.26
C ASP A 148 10.56 -34.94 -4.40
N ILE A 149 10.42 -34.47 -5.65
CA ILE A 149 10.63 -35.28 -6.86
C ILE A 149 11.94 -34.85 -7.53
N LYS A 150 12.89 -35.79 -7.63
CA LYS A 150 14.16 -35.58 -8.35
C LYS A 150 14.41 -36.70 -9.33
N ASN A 151 14.73 -36.36 -10.57
CA ASN A 151 15.01 -37.30 -11.66
C ASN A 151 13.91 -38.37 -11.81
N GLY A 152 12.64 -37.95 -11.76
CA GLY A 152 11.48 -38.83 -11.90
C GLY A 152 11.22 -39.80 -10.73
N ARG A 153 11.91 -39.65 -9.59
CA ARG A 153 11.72 -40.47 -8.39
C ARG A 153 11.34 -39.62 -7.18
N ILE A 154 10.42 -40.14 -6.36
CA ILE A 154 10.05 -39.53 -5.08
C ILE A 154 11.18 -39.77 -4.06
N LYS A 155 11.69 -38.70 -3.44
CA LYS A 155 12.72 -38.71 -2.41
C LYS A 155 12.17 -38.56 -1.00
N GLY A 156 10.99 -37.96 -0.86
CA GLY A 156 10.30 -37.80 0.40
C GLY A 156 8.95 -37.10 0.22
N ILE A 157 8.15 -37.12 1.28
CA ILE A 157 6.89 -36.39 1.37
C ILE A 157 6.85 -35.66 2.70
N ILE A 158 6.46 -34.39 2.67
CA ILE A 158 6.18 -33.62 3.89
C ILE A 158 4.68 -33.39 3.92
N GLU A 159 3.99 -33.92 4.92
CA GLU A 159 2.55 -33.75 5.07
C GLU A 159 2.18 -32.37 5.63
N LYS A 160 1.24 -31.70 4.95
CA LYS A 160 0.72 -30.38 5.31
C LYS A 160 1.80 -29.39 5.77
N PRO A 161 2.87 -29.19 4.97
CA PRO A 161 4.00 -28.35 5.36
C PRO A 161 3.54 -26.92 5.57
N VAL A 162 4.28 -26.21 6.42
CA VAL A 162 4.13 -24.76 6.59
C VAL A 162 5.28 -24.10 5.84
N GLU A 163 4.93 -23.32 4.83
CA GLU A 163 5.89 -22.51 4.07
C GLU A 163 5.90 -21.07 4.58
N HIS A 164 7.08 -20.46 4.62
CA HIS A 164 7.24 -19.07 5.04
C HIS A 164 7.66 -18.20 3.86
N HIS A 165 6.88 -17.16 3.60
CA HIS A 165 7.11 -16.24 2.49
C HIS A 165 7.20 -14.80 2.98
N SER A 166 8.01 -13.98 2.32
CA SER A 166 8.07 -12.53 2.56
C SER A 166 7.33 -11.81 1.43
N ILE A 167 6.26 -11.12 1.78
CA ILE A 167 5.41 -10.40 0.82
C ILE A 167 5.57 -8.89 0.94
N SER A 168 5.34 -8.19 -0.17
CA SER A 168 5.16 -6.73 -0.13
C SER A 168 3.86 -6.40 0.61
N SER A 169 3.97 -5.54 1.61
CA SER A 169 2.83 -5.06 2.40
C SER A 169 2.02 -3.97 1.69
N GLY A 170 2.47 -3.50 0.52
CA GLY A 170 1.87 -2.34 -0.17
C GLY A 170 2.13 -1.01 0.53
N ILE A 171 3.15 -0.95 1.40
CA ILE A 171 3.66 0.26 2.07
C ILE A 171 5.11 0.45 1.66
N TYR A 172 5.49 1.65 1.22
CA TYR A 172 6.82 1.95 0.71
C TYR A 172 7.29 3.34 1.13
N ILE A 173 8.58 3.49 1.43
CA ILE A 173 9.25 4.80 1.45
C ILE A 173 10.15 4.89 0.23
N ILE A 174 9.95 5.88 -0.62
CA ILE A 174 10.57 5.97 -1.94
C ILE A 174 11.25 7.33 -2.09
N LYS A 175 12.51 7.36 -2.53
CA LYS A 175 13.15 8.61 -2.98
C LYS A 175 12.52 9.06 -4.29
N SER A 176 12.28 10.36 -4.41
CA SER A 176 11.75 11.00 -5.62
C SER A 176 12.56 10.71 -6.88
N SER A 177 13.89 10.51 -6.77
CA SER A 177 14.74 10.11 -7.91
C SER A 177 14.29 8.80 -8.58
N CYS A 178 13.62 7.90 -7.86
CA CYS A 178 13.08 6.66 -8.41
C CYS A 178 11.91 6.90 -9.40
N LEU A 179 11.27 8.08 -9.35
CA LEU A 179 10.18 8.45 -10.26
C LEU A 179 10.66 8.59 -11.71
N ASN A 180 11.97 8.78 -11.92
CA ASN A 180 12.58 8.88 -13.25
C ASN A 180 12.55 7.55 -14.03
N TYR A 181 12.40 6.43 -13.32
CA TYR A 181 12.29 5.10 -13.93
C TYR A 181 10.87 4.74 -14.39
N ILE A 182 9.89 5.60 -14.10
CA ILE A 182 8.48 5.34 -14.39
C ILE A 182 8.12 5.94 -15.74
N PRO A 183 7.70 5.13 -16.73
CA PRO A 183 7.26 5.65 -18.02
C PRO A 183 5.99 6.49 -17.89
N LYS A 184 5.90 7.56 -18.67
CA LYS A 184 4.69 8.40 -18.72
C LYS A 184 3.52 7.63 -19.33
N ASN A 185 2.34 7.78 -18.73
CA ASN A 185 1.04 7.29 -19.23
C ASN A 185 1.03 5.80 -19.61
N LYS A 186 1.75 4.95 -18.86
CA LYS A 186 1.75 3.50 -19.05
C LYS A 186 1.35 2.79 -17.77
N PHE A 187 0.72 1.63 -17.94
CA PHE A 187 0.54 0.68 -16.85
C PHE A 187 1.91 0.30 -16.30
N PHE A 188 2.14 0.57 -15.02
CA PHE A 188 3.40 0.33 -14.35
C PHE A 188 3.16 0.00 -12.88
N THR A 189 3.87 -0.98 -12.36
CA THR A 189 3.60 -1.53 -11.03
C THR A 189 4.81 -1.39 -10.11
N MET A 190 4.56 -1.46 -8.79
CA MET A 190 5.63 -1.43 -7.80
C MET A 190 6.66 -2.57 -7.98
N PRO A 191 6.29 -3.83 -8.29
CA PRO A 191 7.28 -4.85 -8.64
C PRO A 191 8.18 -4.45 -9.81
N MET A 192 7.60 -3.92 -10.90
CA MET A 192 8.38 -3.44 -12.05
C MET A 192 9.34 -2.31 -11.66
N LEU A 193 8.88 -1.35 -10.85
CA LEU A 193 9.73 -0.27 -10.36
C LEU A 193 10.89 -0.81 -9.49
N ILE A 194 10.58 -1.72 -8.57
CA ILE A 194 11.57 -2.36 -7.69
C ILE A 194 12.63 -3.07 -8.53
N ASP A 195 12.23 -3.86 -9.53
CA ASP A 195 13.15 -4.57 -10.41
C ASP A 195 14.10 -3.64 -11.15
N ILE A 196 13.60 -2.51 -11.68
CA ILE A 196 14.45 -1.52 -12.36
C ILE A 196 15.40 -0.87 -11.36
N VAL A 197 14.91 -0.42 -10.20
CA VAL A 197 15.73 0.24 -9.18
C VAL A 197 16.86 -0.71 -8.70
N ILE A 198 16.59 -2.01 -8.56
CA ILE A 198 17.62 -3.02 -8.27
C ILE A 198 18.64 -3.13 -9.41
N LYS A 199 18.19 -3.25 -10.67
CA LYS A 199 19.06 -3.38 -11.85
C LYS A 199 19.98 -2.16 -12.04
N GLU A 200 19.51 -0.99 -11.65
CA GLU A 200 20.26 0.28 -11.66
C GLU A 200 21.25 0.42 -10.49
N GLY A 201 21.46 -0.65 -9.71
CA GLY A 201 22.39 -0.69 -8.59
C GLY A 201 21.97 0.18 -7.39
N LYS A 202 20.71 0.61 -7.34
CA LYS A 202 20.17 1.41 -6.23
C LYS A 202 19.81 0.53 -5.04
N ARG A 203 19.74 1.14 -3.87
CA ARG A 203 19.54 0.43 -2.60
C ARG A 203 18.07 0.20 -2.32
N VAL A 204 17.57 -0.99 -2.67
CA VAL A 204 16.23 -1.46 -2.28
C VAL A 204 16.32 -2.35 -1.05
N LEU A 205 15.67 -1.97 0.05
CA LEU A 205 15.75 -2.72 1.32
C LEU A 205 14.37 -3.13 1.87
N PRO A 206 14.26 -4.34 2.45
CA PRO A 206 13.06 -4.74 3.17
C PRO A 206 13.04 -4.13 4.58
N TYR A 207 11.92 -3.49 4.93
CA TYR A 207 11.57 -3.14 6.31
C TYR A 207 10.55 -4.16 6.83
N PHE A 208 10.96 -5.03 7.75
CA PHE A 208 10.09 -6.09 8.26
C PHE A 208 9.06 -5.54 9.26
N ILE A 209 7.78 -5.58 8.88
CA ILE A 209 6.65 -5.15 9.71
C ILE A 209 6.30 -6.24 10.70
N LYS A 210 6.49 -5.96 11.99
CA LYS A 210 6.15 -6.89 13.08
C LYS A 210 4.73 -6.66 13.58
N GLU A 211 4.29 -5.42 13.53
CA GLU A 211 2.97 -4.94 13.95
C GLU A 211 1.84 -5.51 13.08
N ASP A 212 0.61 -5.33 13.54
CA ASP A 212 -0.59 -5.74 12.80
C ASP A 212 -0.64 -5.09 11.42
N TRP A 213 -1.12 -5.84 10.44
CA TRP A 213 -1.25 -5.39 9.06
C TRP A 213 -2.32 -6.25 8.38
N MET A 214 -3.20 -5.61 7.64
CA MET A 214 -4.26 -6.28 6.88
C MET A 214 -4.59 -5.48 5.63
N ALA A 215 -4.66 -6.15 4.49
CA ALA A 215 -5.24 -5.62 3.26
C ALA A 215 -6.71 -6.05 3.17
N ILE A 216 -7.63 -5.10 3.03
CA ILE A 216 -9.07 -5.36 3.04
C ILE A 216 -9.51 -5.89 1.67
N GLU A 217 -9.27 -7.17 1.37
CA GLU A 217 -9.60 -7.73 0.04
C GLU A 217 -11.01 -8.34 -0.10
N GLN A 218 -11.64 -8.73 1.01
CA GLN A 218 -12.87 -9.52 1.05
C GLN A 218 -13.75 -9.07 2.21
N LEU A 219 -15.05 -9.43 2.17
CA LEU A 219 -16.03 -9.05 3.19
C LEU A 219 -15.64 -9.52 4.60
N GLN A 220 -15.09 -10.74 4.69
CA GLN A 220 -14.61 -11.32 5.95
C GLN A 220 -13.56 -10.44 6.65
N HIS A 221 -12.73 -9.70 5.90
CA HIS A 221 -11.77 -8.77 6.51
C HIS A 221 -12.47 -7.57 7.15
N ILE A 222 -13.56 -7.09 6.56
CA ILE A 222 -14.35 -5.98 7.13
C ILE A 222 -15.02 -6.44 8.43
N GLU A 223 -15.58 -7.65 8.44
CA GLU A 223 -16.14 -8.29 9.63
C GLU A 223 -15.07 -8.43 10.72
N GLU A 224 -13.90 -8.99 10.40
CA GLU A 224 -12.79 -9.15 11.34
C GLU A 224 -12.31 -7.80 11.94
N ILE A 225 -12.27 -6.75 11.12
CA ILE A 225 -11.93 -5.40 11.56
C ILE A 225 -13.00 -4.85 12.51
N ASN A 226 -14.28 -5.04 12.19
CA ASN A 226 -15.39 -4.55 13.02
C ASN A 226 -15.45 -5.27 14.37
N ASP A 227 -15.24 -6.59 14.39
CA ASP A 227 -15.17 -7.38 15.63
C ASP A 227 -14.00 -6.93 16.52
N ASN A 228 -12.92 -6.42 15.91
CA ASN A 228 -11.72 -5.96 16.58
C ASN A 228 -11.50 -4.45 16.43
N LEU A 229 -12.55 -3.64 16.38
CA LEU A 229 -12.45 -2.22 16.02
C LEU A 229 -11.46 -1.44 16.89
N LYS A 230 -11.40 -1.77 18.19
CA LYS A 230 -10.47 -1.13 19.13
C LYS A 230 -9.00 -1.36 18.76
N LYS A 231 -8.67 -2.51 18.18
CA LYS A 231 -7.31 -2.83 17.74
C LYS A 231 -6.86 -1.94 16.59
N TRP A 232 -7.78 -1.58 15.69
CA TRP A 232 -7.49 -0.90 14.43
C TRP A 232 -7.71 0.61 14.48
N ILE A 233 -8.73 1.06 15.22
CA ILE A 233 -9.22 2.45 15.17
C ILE A 233 -9.04 3.18 16.51
N ARG A 234 -9.03 2.47 17.65
CA ARG A 234 -8.84 3.13 18.96
C ARG A 234 -7.36 3.24 19.31
N GLU A 235 -6.90 4.48 19.37
CA GLU A 235 -5.74 4.97 20.11
C GLU A 235 -6.12 6.32 20.69
#